data_AF-A0A7W1LTP7-F1
#
_entry.id   AF-A0A7W1LTP7-F1
#
_cell.length_a   1.000
_cell.length_b   1.000
_cell.length_c   1.000
_cell.angle_alpha   90.00
_cell.angle_beta   90.00
_cell.angle_gamma   90.00
#
_symmetry.space_group_name_H-M   'P 1'
#
loop_
_entity.id
_entity.type
_entity.pdbx_description
1 polymer ?
#
loop_
_entity_poly.entity_id
_entity_poly.type
_entity_poly.pdbx_seq_one_letter_code
_entity_poly.pdbx_strand_id
1 'polypeptide(L)' 'MGPPEIIIGLVIILVLFGGSQIPKLARNLGKAQQEFKTGLSEGQVEGQVEGEASTGQTGTSTTTTKTTVVDPNDPTTKKP' A
#
# COMPACT_ATOMS: atom_id res chain seq x y z
N MET A 1 16.88 5.29 -33.81
CA MET A 1 16.04 5.71 -32.68
C MET A 1 16.80 5.34 -31.44
N GLY A 2 17.44 6.31 -30.81
CA GLY A 2 18.51 6.07 -29.85
C GLY A 2 18.04 6.07 -28.39
N PRO A 3 18.96 5.76 -27.47
CA PRO A 3 18.78 6.01 -26.04
C PRO A 3 18.35 7.45 -25.66
N PRO A 4 18.75 8.53 -26.39
CA PRO A 4 18.39 9.90 -26.02
C PRO A 4 16.87 10.19 -25.99
N GLU A 5 16.12 9.67 -26.96
CA GLU A 5 14.68 9.91 -27.08
C GLU A 5 13.92 9.31 -25.88
N ILE A 6 14.34 8.14 -25.41
CA ILE A 6 13.77 7.49 -24.22
C ILE A 6 14.07 8.30 -22.96
N ILE A 7 15.29 8.83 -22.83
CA ILE A 7 15.67 9.69 -21.69
C ILE A 7 14.83 10.96 -21.65
N ILE A 8 14.63 11.62 -22.80
CA ILE A 8 13.75 12.81 -22.89
C ILE A 8 12.33 12.47 -22.42
N GLY A 9 11.76 11.35 -22.87
CA GLY A 9 10.43 10.91 -22.46
C GLY A 9 10.33 10.63 -20.97
N LEU A 10 11.34 9.95 -20.40
CA LEU A 10 11.44 9.70 -18.97
C LEU A 10 11.51 10.99 -18.16
N VAL A 11 12.27 11.99 -18.60
CA VAL A 11 12.37 13.29 -17.92
C VAL A 11 11.02 13.99 -17.90
N ILE A 12 10.27 13.99 -19.01
CA ILE A 12 8.93 14.59 -19.06
C ILE A 12 7.99 13.91 -18.06
N ILE A 13 7.94 12.57 -18.05
CA ILE A 13 7.13 11.81 -17.09
C ILE A 13 7.60 12.11 -15.65
N LEU A 14 8.89 12.17 -15.40
CA LEU A 14 9.44 12.47 -14.08
C LEU A 14 9.07 13.88 -13.59
N VAL A 15 8.96 14.86 -14.49
CA VAL A 15 8.53 16.23 -14.15
C VAL A 15 7.03 16.28 -13.85
N LEU A 16 6.20 15.61 -14.65
CA LEU A 16 4.75 15.59 -14.45
C LEU A 16 4.32 14.80 -13.21
N PHE A 17 4.96 13.65 -12.99
CA PHE A 17 4.64 12.75 -11.90
C PHE A 17 5.49 13.01 -10.65
N GLY A 18 6.67 13.62 -10.77
CA GLY A 18 7.63 13.81 -9.69
C GLY A 18 8.47 12.56 -9.42
N GLY A 19 9.74 12.76 -9.03
CA GLY A 19 10.70 11.67 -8.77
C GLY A 19 10.28 10.66 -7.70
N SER A 20 9.39 11.05 -6.79
CA SER A 20 8.89 10.18 -5.72
C SER A 20 7.74 9.26 -6.14
N GLN A 21 7.07 9.49 -7.26
CA GLN A 21 5.87 8.73 -7.63
C GLN A 21 6.21 7.43 -8.36
N ILE A 22 7.23 7.42 -9.23
CA ILE A 22 7.75 6.20 -9.88
C ILE A 22 8.12 5.09 -8.86
N PRO A 23 8.90 5.36 -7.79
CA PRO A 23 9.24 4.32 -6.81
C PRO A 23 8.04 3.87 -5.98
N LYS A 24 7.06 4.74 -5.72
CA LYS A 24 5.81 4.35 -5.02
C LYS A 24 4.94 3.45 -5.89
N LEU A 25 4.77 3.79 -7.17
CA LEU A 25 4.05 2.98 -8.14
C LEU A 25 4.73 1.62 -8.33
N ALA A 26 6.05 1.58 -8.47
CA ALA A 26 6.81 0.35 -8.59
C ALA A 26 6.69 -0.55 -7.36
N ARG A 27 6.75 0.02 -6.14
CA ARG A 27 6.60 -0.76 -4.90
C ARG A 27 5.19 -1.35 -4.76
N ASN A 28 4.15 -0.58 -5.09
CA ASN A 28 2.77 -1.05 -4.99
C ASN A 28 2.44 -2.07 -6.09
N LEU A 29 2.90 -1.84 -7.32
CA LEU A 29 2.74 -2.79 -8.43
C LEU A 29 3.53 -4.08 -8.18
N GLY A 30 4.75 -3.97 -7.62
CA GLY A 30 5.57 -5.12 -7.26
C GLY A 30 4.90 -6.00 -6.20
N LYS A 31 4.34 -5.38 -5.15
CA LYS A 31 3.53 -6.09 -4.13
C LYS A 31 2.32 -6.78 -4.75
N ALA A 32 1.54 -6.07 -5.57
CA ALA A 32 0.37 -6.63 -6.24
C ALA A 32 0.74 -7.80 -7.16
N GLN A 33 1.82 -7.68 -7.94
CA GLN A 33 2.30 -8.77 -8.78
C GLN A 33 2.83 -9.96 -7.97
N GLN A 34 3.46 -9.70 -6.82
CA GLN A 34 3.94 -10.75 -5.94
C GLN A 34 2.78 -11.54 -5.32
N GLU A 35 1.79 -10.85 -4.75
CA GLU A 35 0.57 -11.46 -4.21
C GLU A 35 -0.22 -12.21 -5.29
N PHE A 36 -0.32 -11.66 -6.50
CA PHE A 36 -0.94 -12.34 -7.64
C PHE A 36 -0.21 -13.61 -8.03
N LYS A 37 1.13 -13.59 -8.08
CA LYS A 37 1.92 -14.79 -8.38
C LYS A 37 1.81 -15.83 -7.28
N THR A 38 1.85 -15.41 -6.01
CA THR A 38 1.67 -16.30 -4.86
C THR A 38 0.29 -16.95 -4.90
N GLY A 39 -0.79 -16.19 -5.07
CA GLY A 39 -2.15 -16.74 -5.17
C GLY A 39 -2.38 -17.61 -6.40
N LEU A 40 -1.73 -17.33 -7.54
CA LEU A 40 -1.76 -18.22 -8.71
C LEU A 40 -0.99 -19.52 -8.48
N SER A 41 0.13 -19.48 -7.75
CA SER A 41 0.89 -20.67 -7.38
C SER A 41 0.11 -21.49 -6.37
N GLU A 42 -0.34 -20.88 -5.28
CA GLU A 42 -1.20 -21.49 -4.25
C GLU A 42 -2.45 -22.10 -4.87
N GLY A 43 -3.23 -21.35 -5.67
CA GLY A 43 -4.43 -21.89 -6.33
C GLY A 43 -4.17 -23.02 -7.35
N GLN A 44 -2.94 -23.17 -7.86
CA GLN A 44 -2.54 -24.35 -8.65
C GLN A 44 -2.16 -25.54 -7.77
N VAL A 45 -1.71 -25.32 -6.52
CA VAL A 45 -1.38 -26.39 -5.57
C VAL A 45 -2.60 -26.79 -4.70
N GLU A 46 -3.50 -25.85 -4.38
CA GLU A 46 -4.68 -26.00 -3.51
C GLU A 46 -5.85 -26.79 -4.11
N GLY A 47 -5.67 -27.40 -5.28
CA GLY A 47 -6.48 -28.57 -5.67
C GLY A 47 -6.31 -29.75 -4.71
N GLN A 48 -5.31 -29.69 -3.82
CA GLN A 48 -5.13 -30.57 -2.67
C GLN A 48 -4.67 -29.71 -1.49
N VAL A 49 -5.33 -29.85 -0.33
CA VAL A 49 -5.07 -29.24 0.99
C VAL A 49 -5.58 -27.81 1.26
N GLU A 50 -6.76 -27.74 1.90
CA GLU A 50 -7.31 -26.54 2.54
C GLU A 50 -6.46 -26.08 3.73
N GLY A 51 -6.21 -24.77 3.78
CA GLY A 51 -6.20 -23.95 4.99
C GLY A 51 -4.90 -23.89 5.79
N GLU A 52 -4.29 -22.70 5.85
CA GLU A 52 -3.95 -22.04 7.12
C GLU A 52 -3.46 -20.59 6.96
N ALA A 53 -4.05 -19.73 7.79
CA ALA A 53 -3.49 -18.55 8.45
C ALA A 53 -2.83 -17.43 7.61
N SER A 54 -3.65 -16.40 7.37
CA SER A 54 -3.28 -14.99 7.29
C SER A 54 -2.21 -14.61 8.34
N THR A 55 -1.03 -14.20 7.89
CA THR A 55 -0.11 -13.34 8.67
C THR A 55 0.83 -12.57 7.73
N GLY A 56 0.74 -11.24 7.78
CA GLY A 56 1.90 -10.37 7.56
C GLY A 56 1.80 -9.29 6.46
N GLN A 57 1.12 -8.18 6.73
CA GLN A 57 1.81 -6.91 7.09
C GLN A 57 0.86 -5.71 7.14
N THR A 58 0.58 -5.32 8.38
CA THR A 58 0.33 -3.96 8.84
C THR A 58 1.32 -2.97 8.22
N GLY A 59 0.84 -2.19 7.27
CA GLY A 59 1.49 -0.98 6.75
C GLY A 59 0.72 0.25 7.22
N THR A 60 0.76 0.54 8.51
CA THR A 60 0.29 1.79 9.11
C THR A 60 1.11 2.97 8.56
N SER A 61 0.46 3.85 7.80
CA SER A 61 0.84 5.26 7.74
C SER A 61 -0.36 6.12 7.34
N THR A 62 -0.99 6.63 8.40
CA THR A 62 -1.38 8.04 8.57
C THR A 62 -2.42 8.60 7.61
N THR A 63 -3.67 8.71 8.08
CA THR A 63 -4.48 9.95 8.15
C THR A 63 -5.81 9.61 8.83
N THR A 64 -6.34 10.52 9.67
CA THR A 64 -7.47 10.37 10.64
C THR A 64 -6.98 9.74 11.96
N THR A 65 -6.79 10.43 13.09
CA THR A 65 -7.77 11.24 13.82
C THR A 65 -7.03 12.14 14.82
N LYS A 66 -6.87 13.43 14.51
CA LYS A 66 -6.75 14.49 15.53
C LYS A 66 -8.10 15.22 15.56
N THR A 67 -9.13 14.53 16.05
CA THR A 67 -10.39 15.13 16.48
C THR A 67 -11.00 14.19 17.52
N THR A 68 -10.88 14.61 18.77
CA THR A 68 -11.79 14.31 19.87
C THR A 68 -11.89 12.84 20.31
N VAL A 69 -10.92 12.42 21.12
CA VAL A 69 -11.18 11.44 22.18
C VAL A 69 -12.15 12.12 23.16
N VAL A 70 -13.45 11.85 23.02
CA VAL A 70 -14.41 12.02 24.11
C VAL A 70 -14.31 10.74 24.94
N ASP A 71 -13.80 10.89 26.16
CA ASP A 71 -13.67 9.83 27.14
C ASP A 71 -15.08 9.41 27.64
N PRO A 72 -15.51 8.14 27.50
CA PRO A 72 -16.84 7.71 27.93
C PRO A 72 -17.01 7.60 29.44
N ASN A 73 -15.98 7.89 30.26
CA ASN A 73 -16.04 7.75 31.70
C ASN A 73 -15.28 8.85 32.46
N ASP A 74 -15.34 10.09 31.94
CA ASP A 74 -14.83 11.28 32.63
C ASP A 74 -15.85 11.79 33.69
N PRO A 75 -15.55 11.70 35.01
CA PRO A 75 -16.43 12.20 36.06
C PRO A 75 -16.51 13.73 36.15
N THR A 76 -15.87 14.49 35.24
CA THR A 76 -15.91 15.96 35.25
C THR A 76 -17.09 16.59 34.48
N THR A 77 -17.97 15.79 33.87
CA THR A 77 -19.22 16.28 33.24
C THR A 77 -20.36 16.60 34.23
N LYS A 78 -20.11 16.48 35.55
CA LYS A 78 -20.93 17.14 36.57
C LYS A 78 -20.21 18.37 37.10
N LYS A 79 -20.71 19.55 36.71
CA LYS A 79 -20.60 20.77 37.52
C LYS A 79 -22.01 21.22 37.97
N PRO A 80 -22.12 21.94 39.10
CA PRO A 80 -23.34 22.16 39.87
C PRO A 80 -24.39 23.00 39.14
#